data_AF-A0A8H4LZ16-F1
#
_entry.id   AF-A0A8H4LZ16-F1
#
_cell.length_a   1.000
_cell.length_b   1.000
_cell.length_c   1.000
_cell.angle_alpha   90.00
_cell.angle_beta   90.00
_cell.angle_gamma   90.00
#
_symmetry.space_group_name_H-M   'P 1'
#
loop_
_entity.id
_entity.type
_entity.pdbx_description
1 polymer ?
#
loop_
_entity_poly.entity_id
_entity_poly.type
_entity_poly.pdbx_seq_one_letter_code
_entity_poly.pdbx_strand_id
1 'polypeptide(L)'
;MKATFASVLAGLALVAAAPQYPGDGDELQRWIPTPEDYHPFRCRWEPREEYCGTRNFCRQHQGEQEHWMEHAGFQECIDAHEKRPWLPGPPIESRDTIQRCFNFLRADESMCGSSTWCAFADAPNKGRHEYVDSDECLWAHELPSLEAGQQ
;
A
#
# COMPACT_ATOMS: atom_id res chain seq x y z
N MET A 1 -40.50 -55.87 -2.82
CA MET A 1 -39.47 -55.63 -1.79
C MET A 1 -38.22 -55.18 -2.53
N LYS A 2 -37.51 -54.08 -2.30
CA LYS A 2 -37.56 -52.92 -1.41
C LYS A 2 -36.85 -51.80 -2.20
N ALA A 3 -37.39 -50.59 -2.20
CA ALA A 3 -36.72 -49.42 -2.78
C ALA A 3 -35.52 -49.03 -1.89
N THR A 4 -34.34 -48.90 -2.49
CA THR A 4 -33.15 -48.34 -1.84
C THR A 4 -33.14 -46.83 -2.05
N PHE A 5 -33.52 -46.08 -1.02
CA PHE A 5 -33.27 -44.64 -0.95
C PHE A 5 -31.81 -44.42 -0.56
N ALA A 6 -30.99 -43.96 -1.50
CA ALA A 6 -29.67 -43.44 -1.20
C ALA A 6 -29.81 -41.96 -0.85
N SER A 7 -29.73 -41.63 0.44
CA SER A 7 -29.63 -40.25 0.93
C SER A 7 -28.29 -39.66 0.51
N VAL A 8 -28.31 -38.74 -0.46
CA VAL A 8 -27.16 -37.90 -0.78
C VAL A 8 -27.14 -36.76 0.23
N LEU A 9 -26.32 -36.90 1.28
CA LEU A 9 -25.96 -35.77 2.14
C LEU A 9 -24.99 -34.88 1.35
N ALA A 10 -25.54 -33.85 0.70
CA ALA A 10 -24.76 -32.76 0.16
C ALA A 10 -24.18 -31.95 1.33
N GLY A 11 -22.96 -32.30 1.73
CA GLY A 11 -22.15 -31.46 2.61
C GLY A 11 -21.77 -30.19 1.86
N LEU A 12 -22.42 -29.07 2.21
CA LEU A 12 -21.96 -27.74 1.82
C LEU A 12 -20.66 -27.46 2.61
N ALA A 13 -19.53 -27.81 2.01
CA ALA A 13 -18.26 -27.24 2.43
C ALA A 13 -18.30 -25.75 2.09
N LEU A 14 -18.37 -24.91 3.12
CA LEU A 14 -18.01 -23.50 3.01
C LEU A 14 -16.53 -23.47 2.66
N VAL A 15 -16.24 -23.41 1.36
CA VAL A 15 -14.92 -23.04 0.87
C VAL A 15 -14.76 -21.57 1.27
N ALA A 16 -14.05 -21.32 2.37
CA ALA A 16 -13.51 -20.00 2.61
C ALA A 16 -12.57 -19.72 1.44
N ALA A 17 -13.04 -18.95 0.47
CA ALA A 17 -12.19 -18.47 -0.60
C ALA A 17 -11.15 -17.56 0.06
N ALA A 18 -9.94 -18.08 0.27
CA ALA A 18 -8.78 -17.23 0.40
C ALA A 18 -8.76 -16.33 -0.84
N PRO A 19 -8.51 -15.01 -0.70
CA PRO A 19 -8.38 -14.15 -1.86
C PRO A 19 -7.32 -14.76 -2.79
N GLN A 20 -7.73 -15.06 -4.03
CA GLN A 20 -6.87 -15.68 -5.01
C GLN A 20 -5.99 -14.57 -5.58
N TYR A 21 -4.71 -14.60 -5.23
CA TYR A 21 -3.73 -13.66 -5.75
C TYR A 21 -2.82 -14.29 -6.80
N PRO A 22 -2.27 -13.45 -7.66
CA PRO A 22 -2.00 -13.85 -9.01
C PRO A 22 -0.52 -14.21 -9.21
N GLY A 23 -0.24 -15.16 -10.10
CA GLY A 23 1.12 -15.57 -10.46
C GLY A 23 1.68 -14.72 -11.61
N ASP A 24 2.97 -14.85 -11.89
CA ASP A 24 3.68 -14.14 -12.98
C ASP A 24 2.86 -14.17 -14.30
N GLY A 25 2.17 -13.07 -14.61
CA GLY A 25 1.26 -12.96 -15.77
C GLY A 25 -0.07 -12.25 -15.50
N ASP A 26 -0.36 -11.92 -14.26
CA ASP A 26 -1.62 -11.32 -13.84
C ASP A 26 -1.52 -9.80 -13.55
N GLU A 27 -2.67 -9.11 -13.56
CA GLU A 27 -2.80 -7.66 -13.35
C GLU A 27 -2.20 -7.25 -12.00
N LEU A 28 -1.31 -6.24 -12.02
CA LEU A 28 -0.69 -5.70 -10.81
C LEU A 28 -1.76 -5.17 -9.85
N GLN A 29 -1.58 -5.44 -8.57
CA GLN A 29 -2.52 -4.98 -7.55
C GLN A 29 -2.41 -3.47 -7.36
N ARG A 30 -3.54 -2.82 -7.13
CA ARG A 30 -3.58 -1.38 -6.87
C ARG A 30 -2.84 -1.06 -5.56
N TRP A 31 -1.96 -0.06 -5.59
CA TRP A 31 -1.35 0.46 -4.36
C TRP A 31 -2.38 1.17 -3.45
N ILE A 32 -2.39 0.78 -2.17
CA ILE A 32 -3.16 1.39 -1.07
C ILE A 32 -2.21 2.29 -0.25
N PRO A 33 -2.40 3.62 -0.27
CA PRO A 33 -1.66 4.53 0.62
C PRO A 33 -1.90 4.20 2.08
N THR A 34 -0.93 4.49 2.96
CA THR A 34 -1.16 4.33 4.40
C THR A 34 -2.37 5.16 4.87
N PRO A 35 -3.37 4.54 5.53
CA PRO A 35 -4.54 5.26 6.02
C PRO A 35 -4.21 6.34 7.05
N GLU A 36 -5.04 7.39 7.14
CA GLU A 36 -4.86 8.45 8.15
C GLU A 36 -4.92 7.93 9.60
N ASP A 37 -5.70 6.86 9.83
CA ASP A 37 -5.85 6.18 11.11
C ASP A 37 -4.88 5.00 11.30
N TYR A 38 -3.82 4.94 10.48
CA TYR A 38 -2.79 3.91 10.58
C TYR A 38 -2.25 3.79 12.00
N HIS A 39 -2.20 2.54 12.47
CA HIS A 39 -1.64 2.20 13.75
C HIS A 39 -0.82 0.91 13.63
N PRO A 40 0.48 0.92 13.99
CA PRO A 40 1.37 -0.22 13.75
C PRO A 40 0.91 -1.50 14.47
N PHE A 41 0.24 -1.37 15.62
CA PHE A 41 -0.32 -2.54 16.30
C PHE A 41 -1.51 -3.15 15.56
N ARG A 42 -2.35 -2.35 14.87
CA ARG A 42 -3.46 -2.92 14.08
C ARG A 42 -2.90 -3.75 12.95
N CYS A 43 -1.90 -3.24 12.24
CA CYS A 43 -1.25 -3.95 11.14
C CYS A 43 -0.55 -5.25 11.58
N ARG A 44 -0.09 -5.32 12.83
CA ARG A 44 0.47 -6.56 13.41
C ARG A 44 -0.58 -7.65 13.65
N TRP A 45 -1.76 -7.29 14.16
CA TRP A 45 -2.79 -8.25 14.57
C TRP A 45 -3.79 -8.58 13.47
N GLU A 46 -4.05 -7.62 12.59
CA GLU A 46 -4.90 -7.76 11.41
C GLU A 46 -4.11 -7.24 10.21
N PRO A 47 -3.18 -8.05 9.66
CA PRO A 47 -2.34 -7.67 8.53
C PRO A 47 -3.17 -7.67 7.24
N ARG A 48 -4.08 -6.72 7.13
CA ARG A 48 -4.86 -6.46 5.92
C ARG A 48 -4.37 -5.17 5.30
N GLU A 49 -4.12 -5.22 4.01
CA GLU A 49 -3.56 -4.10 3.27
C GLU A 49 -4.42 -2.83 3.40
N GLU A 50 -5.74 -2.96 3.44
CA GLU A 50 -6.71 -1.88 3.68
C GLU A 50 -6.51 -1.10 4.99
N TYR A 51 -5.87 -1.71 6.01
CA TYR A 51 -5.59 -1.06 7.30
C TYR A 51 -4.12 -0.66 7.47
N CYS A 52 -3.24 -1.30 6.72
CA CYS A 52 -1.81 -1.08 6.80
C CYS A 52 -1.31 -0.06 5.77
N GLY A 53 -1.96 0.00 4.60
CA GLY A 53 -1.34 0.44 3.35
C GLY A 53 -0.36 -0.62 2.81
N THR A 54 -0.15 -0.63 1.49
CA THR A 54 0.68 -1.61 0.76
C THR A 54 2.08 -1.73 1.36
N ARG A 55 2.76 -0.60 1.58
CA ARG A 55 4.14 -0.61 2.08
C ARG A 55 4.25 -1.28 3.45
N ASN A 56 3.41 -0.89 4.40
CA ASN A 56 3.48 -1.44 5.75
C ASN A 56 3.01 -2.89 5.79
N PHE A 57 2.02 -3.25 4.97
CA PHE A 57 1.60 -4.64 4.78
C PHE A 57 2.76 -5.49 4.27
N CYS A 58 3.37 -5.12 3.14
CA CYS A 58 4.49 -5.85 2.58
C CYS A 58 5.69 -5.89 3.53
N ARG A 59 5.93 -4.86 4.35
CA ARG A 59 7.03 -4.87 5.33
C ARG A 59 6.89 -5.93 6.41
N GLN A 60 5.69 -6.44 6.66
CA GLN A 60 5.51 -7.57 7.55
C GLN A 60 6.22 -8.83 7.02
N HIS A 61 6.48 -8.90 5.71
CA HIS A 61 7.24 -9.96 5.06
C HIS A 61 8.77 -9.76 5.12
N GLN A 62 9.28 -8.70 5.79
CA GLN A 62 10.70 -8.60 6.15
C GLN A 62 10.95 -9.38 7.46
N GLY A 63 11.02 -10.72 7.40
CA GLY A 63 11.21 -11.54 8.61
C GLY A 63 11.06 -13.06 8.39
N GLU A 64 10.99 -13.82 9.49
CA GLU A 64 10.70 -15.27 9.44
C GLU A 64 9.36 -15.50 8.72
N GLN A 65 9.35 -16.41 7.73
CA GLN A 65 8.14 -16.80 7.03
C GLN A 65 7.15 -17.41 8.03
N GLU A 66 6.25 -16.58 8.55
CA GLU A 66 5.01 -17.09 9.13
C GLU A 66 4.21 -17.75 8.00
N HIS A 67 3.71 -18.95 8.27
CA HIS A 67 3.03 -19.82 7.32
C HIS A 67 1.76 -19.23 6.69
N TRP A 68 1.27 -18.09 7.20
CA TRP A 68 0.14 -17.34 6.65
C TRP A 68 0.55 -16.25 5.66
N MET A 69 1.85 -16.00 5.47
CA MET A 69 2.33 -15.01 4.52
C MET A 69 2.32 -15.57 3.10
N GLU A 70 1.64 -14.87 2.21
CA GLU A 70 1.44 -15.28 0.81
C GLU A 70 2.68 -15.02 -0.08
N HIS A 71 3.48 -14.01 0.26
CA HIS A 71 4.74 -13.69 -0.42
C HIS A 71 5.94 -14.12 0.42
N ALA A 72 7.00 -14.62 -0.23
CA ALA A 72 8.20 -15.10 0.41
C ALA A 72 9.06 -13.96 1.00
N GLY A 73 8.81 -12.71 0.58
CA GLY A 73 9.48 -11.53 1.13
C GLY A 73 8.88 -10.19 0.69
N PHE A 74 9.37 -9.12 1.31
CA PHE A 74 8.94 -7.73 1.04
C PHE A 74 8.98 -7.35 -0.43
N GLN A 75 10.06 -7.68 -1.12
CA GLN A 75 10.26 -7.23 -2.50
C GLN A 75 9.26 -7.88 -3.45
N GLU A 76 9.03 -9.19 -3.30
CA GLU A 76 8.02 -9.93 -4.06
C GLU A 76 6.61 -9.38 -3.82
N CYS A 77 6.27 -9.03 -2.58
CA CYS A 77 5.01 -8.38 -2.27
C CYS A 77 4.88 -7.02 -2.96
N ILE A 78 5.93 -6.19 -2.94
CA ILE A 78 5.89 -4.88 -3.59
C ILE A 78 5.81 -5.02 -5.12
N ASP A 79 6.53 -5.97 -5.71
CA ASP A 79 6.55 -6.16 -7.16
C ASP A 79 5.20 -6.68 -7.71
N ALA A 80 4.36 -7.24 -6.85
CA ALA A 80 2.97 -7.60 -7.17
C ALA A 80 2.01 -6.39 -7.22
N HIS A 81 2.49 -5.17 -6.95
CA HIS A 81 1.69 -3.94 -6.93
C HIS A 81 2.12 -2.92 -7.99
N GLU A 82 1.15 -2.16 -8.48
CA GLU A 82 1.41 -0.95 -9.26
C GLU A 82 2.20 0.07 -8.43
N LYS A 83 3.04 0.85 -9.09
CA LYS A 83 3.67 2.01 -8.45
C LYS A 83 2.61 3.07 -8.14
N ARG A 84 2.86 3.88 -7.11
CA ARG A 84 1.96 4.99 -6.75
C ARG A 84 1.97 6.06 -7.84
N PRO A 85 0.80 6.57 -8.27
CA PRO A 85 0.76 7.69 -9.20
C PRO A 85 1.48 8.91 -8.63
N TRP A 86 2.24 9.61 -9.46
CA TRP A 86 2.86 10.88 -9.07
C TRP A 86 1.81 12.00 -8.99
N LEU A 87 1.70 12.60 -7.81
CA LEU A 87 0.82 13.73 -7.54
C LEU A 87 1.55 15.05 -7.80
N PRO A 88 1.00 15.95 -8.64
CA PRO A 88 1.56 17.28 -8.83
C PRO A 88 1.49 18.08 -7.54
N GLY A 89 2.45 18.97 -7.33
CA GLY A 89 2.43 19.91 -6.22
C GLY A 89 1.28 20.91 -6.33
N PRO A 90 0.87 21.54 -5.21
CA PRO A 90 -0.15 22.58 -5.26
C PRO A 90 0.34 23.78 -6.09
N PRO A 91 -0.57 24.52 -6.75
CA PRO A 91 -0.22 25.76 -7.44
C PRO A 91 0.48 26.74 -6.49
N ILE A 92 1.51 27.43 -6.99
CA ILE A 92 2.34 28.38 -6.21
C ILE A 92 1.49 29.50 -5.58
N GLU A 93 0.39 29.88 -6.22
CA GLU A 93 -0.52 30.92 -5.74
C GLU A 93 -1.31 30.51 -4.48
N SER A 94 -1.37 29.20 -4.17
CA SER A 94 -2.06 28.71 -2.99
C SER A 94 -1.18 28.75 -1.74
N ARG A 95 -0.83 29.96 -1.27
CA ARG A 95 0.00 30.16 -0.08
C ARG A 95 -0.50 29.40 1.15
N ASP A 96 -1.82 29.31 1.32
CA ASP A 96 -2.43 28.55 2.41
C ASP A 96 -2.19 27.04 2.28
N THR A 97 -2.26 26.47 1.06
CA THR A 97 -1.94 25.06 0.84
C THR A 97 -0.46 24.78 1.07
N ILE A 98 0.41 25.67 0.60
CA ILE A 98 1.86 25.57 0.84
C ILE A 98 2.15 25.61 2.34
N GLN A 99 1.54 26.55 3.07
CA GLN A 99 1.71 26.65 4.52
C GLN A 99 1.21 25.40 5.27
N ARG A 100 0.11 24.79 4.80
CA ARG A 100 -0.40 23.51 5.35
C ARG A 100 0.51 22.34 5.03
N CYS A 101 1.10 22.29 3.83
CA CYS A 101 2.08 21.26 3.48
C CYS A 101 3.31 21.31 4.40
N PHE A 102 3.80 22.51 4.75
CA PHE A 102 4.90 22.65 5.71
C PHE A 102 4.48 22.43 7.18
N ASN A 103 3.19 22.21 7.46
CA ASN A 103 2.71 21.82 8.79
C ASN A 103 2.73 20.30 8.93
N PHE A 104 3.90 19.76 9.31
CA PHE A 104 4.22 18.33 9.39
C PHE A 104 3.21 17.42 10.11
N LEU A 105 2.36 17.96 11.00
CA LEU A 105 1.38 17.15 11.73
C LEU A 105 0.19 16.70 10.88
N ARG A 106 -0.11 17.43 9.79
CA ARG A 106 -1.27 17.18 8.92
C ARG A 106 -0.93 17.19 7.44
N ALA A 107 0.36 17.26 7.11
CA ALA A 107 0.79 17.12 5.74
C ALA A 107 0.53 15.68 5.27
N ASP A 108 -0.10 15.57 4.11
CA ASP A 108 -0.16 14.35 3.33
C ASP A 108 0.25 14.67 1.89
N GLU A 109 0.49 13.63 1.11
CA GLU A 109 0.97 13.77 -0.25
C GLU A 109 -0.02 14.50 -1.17
N SER A 110 -1.33 14.29 -0.99
CA SER A 110 -2.34 14.95 -1.81
C SER A 110 -2.35 16.47 -1.63
N MET A 111 -1.93 16.94 -0.44
CA MET A 111 -1.75 18.36 -0.15
C MET A 111 -0.42 18.92 -0.68
N CYS A 112 0.63 18.11 -0.68
CA CYS A 112 2.01 18.53 -0.92
C CYS A 112 2.52 18.28 -2.35
N GLY A 113 1.92 17.34 -3.06
CA GLY A 113 2.53 16.67 -4.22
C GLY A 113 3.64 15.71 -3.82
N SER A 114 3.93 14.72 -4.67
CA SER A 114 4.87 13.64 -4.38
C SER A 114 6.31 14.14 -4.16
N SER A 115 6.75 15.16 -4.90
CA SER A 115 8.11 15.71 -4.74
C SER A 115 8.36 16.25 -3.33
N THR A 116 7.48 17.16 -2.88
CA THR A 116 7.60 17.80 -1.56
C THR A 116 7.36 16.78 -0.45
N TRP A 117 6.37 15.90 -0.63
CA TRP A 117 6.10 14.82 0.31
C TRP A 117 7.33 13.92 0.51
N CYS A 118 7.91 13.38 -0.56
CA CYS A 118 9.08 12.52 -0.45
C CYS A 118 10.30 13.26 0.13
N ALA A 119 10.48 14.55 -0.14
CA ALA A 119 11.55 15.33 0.50
C ALA A 119 11.41 15.40 2.04
N PHE A 120 10.19 15.32 2.58
CA PHE A 120 9.99 15.28 4.03
C PHE A 120 10.38 13.95 4.66
N ALA A 121 10.56 12.88 3.88
CA ALA A 121 11.04 11.59 4.37
C ALA A 121 12.44 11.66 5.00
N ASP A 122 13.25 12.67 4.63
CA ASP A 122 14.59 12.88 5.18
C ASP A 122 14.60 13.85 6.37
N ALA A 123 13.44 14.45 6.70
CA ALA A 123 13.37 15.43 7.77
C ALA A 123 13.60 14.76 9.13
N PRO A 124 14.38 15.39 10.05
CA PRO A 124 14.65 14.83 11.37
C PRO A 124 13.39 14.63 12.21
N ASN A 125 12.31 15.36 11.90
CA ASN A 125 11.00 15.23 12.53
C ASN A 125 9.91 14.90 11.49
N LYS A 126 10.17 13.96 10.59
CA LYS A 126 9.23 13.53 9.53
C LYS A 126 7.90 12.95 10.02
N GLY A 127 7.68 12.86 11.33
CA GLY A 127 6.39 12.53 11.91
C GLY A 127 5.87 11.17 11.45
N ARG A 128 4.70 11.15 10.81
CA ARG A 128 4.02 9.94 10.31
C ARG A 128 4.47 9.52 8.91
N HIS A 129 5.57 10.06 8.40
CA HIS A 129 6.05 9.68 7.07
C HIS A 129 6.36 8.17 7.00
N GLU A 130 5.72 7.49 6.06
CA GLU A 130 5.76 6.03 5.99
C GLU A 130 7.11 5.49 5.50
N TYR A 131 7.85 6.26 4.71
CA TYR A 131 9.14 5.86 4.12
C TYR A 131 10.35 6.19 5.02
N VAL A 132 11.41 5.37 4.90
CA VAL A 132 12.68 5.49 5.63
C VAL A 132 13.47 6.72 5.20
N ASP A 133 13.38 7.10 3.93
CA ASP A 133 14.05 8.25 3.34
C ASP A 133 13.35 8.64 2.03
N SER A 134 13.85 9.70 1.41
CA SER A 134 13.28 10.21 0.16
C SER A 134 13.48 9.24 -0.99
N ASP A 135 14.60 8.50 -1.02
CA ASP A 135 14.89 7.51 -2.05
C ASP A 135 13.87 6.37 -2.05
N GLU A 136 13.53 5.82 -0.89
CA GLU A 136 12.50 4.80 -0.75
C GLU A 136 11.12 5.36 -1.15
N CYS A 137 10.82 6.61 -0.80
CA CYS A 137 9.59 7.27 -1.20
C CYS A 137 9.51 7.43 -2.72
N LEU A 138 10.56 7.94 -3.36
CA LEU A 138 10.61 8.14 -4.82
C LEU A 138 10.54 6.79 -5.56
N TRP A 139 11.20 5.76 -5.04
CA TRP A 139 11.12 4.40 -5.58
C TRP A 139 9.69 3.85 -5.58
N ALA A 140 8.85 4.23 -4.62
CA ALA A 140 7.46 3.78 -4.56
C ALA A 140 6.53 4.47 -5.57
N HIS A 141 6.98 5.53 -6.25
CA HIS A 141 6.16 6.29 -7.19
C HIS A 141 6.49 6.00 -8.65
N GLU A 142 5.47 6.09 -9.49
CA GLU A 142 5.60 6.19 -10.93
C GLU A 142 6.02 7.61 -11.29
N LEU A 143 7.34 7.85 -11.36
CA LEU A 143 7.88 9.18 -11.65
C LEU A 143 7.35 9.70 -13.00
N PRO A 144 7.04 11.01 -13.09
CA PRO A 144 6.57 11.58 -14.34
C PRO A 144 7.65 11.41 -15.41
N SER A 145 7.24 11.01 -16.62
CA SER A 145 8.17 10.98 -17.74
C SER A 145 8.75 12.38 -17.96
N LEU A 146 10.06 12.48 -18.13
CA LEU A 146 10.78 13.75 -18.29
C LEU A 146 10.27 14.59 -19.49
N GLU A 147 9.47 14.00 -20.38
CA GLU A 147 8.85 14.64 -21.53
C GLU A 147 7.60 15.47 -21.18
N ALA A 148 7.01 15.29 -20.00
CA ALA A 148 5.79 16.01 -19.57
C ALA A 148 6.05 17.39 -18.94
N GLY A 149 7.32 17.75 -18.69
CA GLY A 149 7.71 18.97 -17.95
C GLY A 149 8.05 20.20 -18.80
N GLN A 150 7.82 20.17 -20.12
CA GLN A 150 8.18 21.26 -21.06
C GLN A 150 6.98 22.00 -21.67
N GLN A 151 5.78 21.93 -21.08
CA GLN A 151 4.60 22.67 -21.56
C GLN A 151 4.20 23.79 -20.61
#